data_AF-A0A0Q7TUG9-F1
#
_entry.id   AF-A0A0Q7TUG9-F1
#
_cell.length_a   1.000
_cell.length_b   1.000
_cell.length_c   1.000
_cell.angle_alpha   90.00
_cell.angle_beta   90.00
_cell.angle_gamma   90.00
#
_symmetry.space_group_name_H-M   'P 1'
#
loop_
_entity.id
_entity.type
_entity.pdbx_description
1 polymer ?
#
loop_
_entity_poly.entity_id
_entity_poly.type
_entity_poly.pdbx_seq_one_letter_code
_entity_poly.pdbx_strand_id
1 'polypeptide(L)' 'MLRAGDTVLIYHCKSGGRTAMNAGRLASAAGQCDVYVMSGGIEGWKRAGFATSATPAREPGTKSGQDGLLKRLTSMFRA' A
#
# COMPACT_ATOMS: atom_id res chain seq x y z
N MET A 1 -11.23 -7.48 -0.15
CA MET A 1 -12.33 -7.48 -1.15
C MET A 1 -13.34 -8.45 -0.62
N LEU A 2 -14.55 -7.99 -0.26
CA LEU A 2 -15.59 -8.84 0.31
C LEU A 2 -16.12 -9.81 -0.75
N ARG A 3 -16.31 -11.07 -0.37
CA ARG A 3 -16.85 -12.14 -1.20
C ARG A 3 -18.16 -12.63 -0.61
N ALA A 4 -18.99 -13.25 -1.45
CA ALA A 4 -20.21 -13.89 -0.98
C ALA A 4 -19.87 -14.97 0.06
N GLY A 5 -20.50 -14.90 1.22
CA GLY A 5 -20.26 -15.81 2.34
C GLY A 5 -19.23 -15.34 3.37
N ASP A 6 -18.54 -14.22 3.15
CA ASP A 6 -17.65 -13.65 4.17
C ASP A 6 -18.47 -13.19 5.40
N THR A 7 -18.13 -13.70 6.58
CA THR A 7 -18.78 -13.33 7.85
C THR A 7 -17.94 -12.41 8.72
N VAL A 8 -16.66 -12.22 8.41
CA VAL A 8 -15.72 -11.43 9.20
C VAL A 8 -14.91 -10.50 8.32
N LEU A 9 -14.78 -9.24 8.74
CA LEU A 9 -14.00 -8.22 8.05
C LEU A 9 -13.01 -7.54 9.00
N ILE A 10 -11.72 -7.63 8.66
CA ILE A 10 -10.65 -6.98 9.43
C ILE A 10 -10.10 -5.82 8.61
N TYR A 11 -10.26 -4.59 9.10
CA TYR A 11 -9.67 -3.42 8.50
C TYR A 11 -8.29 -3.10 9.08
N HIS A 12 -7.39 -2.63 8.23
CA HIS A 12 -6.09 -2.10 8.65
C HIS A 12 -5.62 -0.97 7.73
N CYS A 13 -4.68 -0.17 8.22
CA CYS A 13 -3.89 0.73 7.38
C CYS A 13 -2.40 0.51 7.73
N LYS A 14 -1.54 1.52 7.52
CA LYS A 14 -0.11 1.43 7.90
C LYS A 14 0.06 1.19 9.41
N SER A 15 -0.39 2.13 10.24
CA SER A 15 -0.21 2.14 11.71
C SER A 15 -1.49 1.90 12.53
N GLY A 16 -2.66 1.81 11.87
CA GLY A 16 -3.97 1.65 12.52
C GLY A 16 -4.76 2.97 12.71
N GLY A 17 -4.09 4.12 12.80
CA GLY A 17 -4.75 5.39 13.14
C GLY A 17 -5.87 5.83 12.19
N ARG A 18 -5.66 5.72 10.86
CA ARG A 18 -6.69 6.08 9.86
C ARG A 18 -7.92 5.16 9.93
N THR A 19 -7.69 3.89 10.24
CA THR A 19 -8.76 2.90 10.37
C THR A 19 -9.58 3.16 11.63
N ALA A 20 -8.91 3.42 12.76
CA ALA A 20 -9.58 3.74 14.02
C ALA A 20 -10.43 5.02 13.93
N MET A 21 -9.89 6.09 13.34
CA MET A 21 -10.60 7.36 13.15
C MET A 21 -11.91 7.22 12.36
N ASN A 22 -11.97 6.27 11.42
CA ASN A 22 -13.13 6.02 10.58
C ASN A 22 -13.90 4.75 10.96
N ALA A 23 -13.67 4.18 12.15
CA ALA A 23 -14.21 2.87 12.53
C ALA A 23 -15.73 2.77 12.33
N GLY A 24 -16.49 3.80 12.73
CA GLY A 24 -17.96 3.82 12.53
C GLY A 24 -18.37 3.77 11.06
N ARG A 25 -17.71 4.56 10.19
CA ARG A 25 -17.99 4.56 8.74
C ARG A 25 -17.64 3.23 8.09
N LEU A 26 -16.53 2.62 8.53
CA LEU A 26 -16.10 1.31 8.04
C LEU A 26 -17.06 0.20 8.51
N ALA A 27 -17.55 0.27 9.74
CA ALA A 27 -18.56 -0.67 10.24
C ALA A 27 -19.86 -0.59 9.43
N SER A 28 -20.35 0.62 9.13
CA SER A 28 -21.55 0.78 8.29
C SER A 28 -21.37 0.26 6.86
N ALA A 29 -20.13 0.22 6.35
CA ALA A 29 -19.82 -0.28 5.02
C ALA A 29 -19.63 -1.81 4.94
N ALA A 30 -19.56 -2.49 6.08
CA ALA A 30 -19.21 -3.92 6.15
C ALA A 30 -20.39 -4.88 5.93
N GLY A 31 -21.61 -4.37 5.76
CA GLY A 31 -22.79 -5.20 5.56
C GLY A 31 -23.09 -6.07 6.78
N GLN A 32 -23.14 -7.39 6.58
CA GLN A 32 -23.48 -8.38 7.62
C GLN A 32 -22.25 -8.98 8.31
N CYS A 33 -21.03 -8.53 7.99
CA CYS A 33 -19.82 -9.07 8.59
C CYS A 33 -19.58 -8.53 9.99
N ASP A 34 -19.03 -9.36 10.87
CA ASP A 34 -18.39 -8.90 12.10
C ASP A 34 -17.14 -8.09 11.77
N VAL A 35 -17.03 -6.90 12.34
CA VAL A 35 -16.00 -5.92 11.96
C VAL A 35 -14.96 -5.77 13.06
N TYR A 36 -13.70 -5.92 12.67
CA TYR A 36 -12.56 -5.73 13.56
C TYR A 36 -11.55 -4.74 12.98
N VAL A 37 -10.82 -4.07 13.87
CA VAL A 37 -9.70 -3.19 13.52
C VAL A 37 -8.41 -3.82 14.00
N MET A 38 -7.43 -3.95 13.10
CA MET A 38 -6.12 -4.47 13.46
C MET A 38 -5.28 -3.39 14.17
N SER A 39 -5.09 -3.55 15.48
CA SER A 39 -4.25 -2.65 16.27
C SER A 39 -2.82 -2.57 15.72
N GLY A 40 -2.29 -1.36 15.61
CA GLY A 40 -0.96 -1.11 15.03
C GLY A 40 -0.90 -1.23 13.50
N GLY A 41 -2.01 -1.57 12.82
CA GLY A 41 -2.06 -1.75 11.38
C GLY A 41 -1.13 -2.85 10.85
N ILE A 42 -0.81 -2.79 9.56
CA ILE A 42 0.06 -3.79 8.92
C ILE A 42 1.49 -3.75 9.48
N GLU A 43 1.96 -2.60 9.98
CA GLU A 43 3.28 -2.52 10.63
C GLU A 43 3.27 -3.22 12.00
N GLY A 44 2.16 -3.20 12.73
CA GLY A 44 1.96 -4.04 13.92
C GLY A 44 2.02 -5.53 13.60
N TRP A 45 1.34 -5.95 12.53
CA TRP A 45 1.34 -7.33 12.04
C TRP A 45 2.75 -7.82 11.67
N LYS A 46 3.50 -7.02 10.91
CA LYS A 46 4.90 -7.33 10.54
C LYS A 46 5.81 -7.40 11.76
N ARG A 47 5.70 -6.45 12.70
CA ARG A 47 6.48 -6.44 13.94
C ARG A 47 6.22 -7.66 14.81
N ALA A 48 5.01 -8.21 14.77
CA ALA A 48 4.66 -9.46 15.44
C ALA A 48 5.21 -10.71 14.73
N GLY A 49 5.90 -10.56 13.59
CA GLY A 49 6.51 -11.66 12.85
C GLY A 49 5.57 -12.42 11.92
N PHE A 50 4.36 -11.91 11.69
CA PHE A 50 3.41 -12.56 10.79
C PHE A 50 3.70 -12.28 9.31
N ALA A 51 3.39 -13.27 8.46
CA ALA A 51 3.60 -13.16 7.03
C ALA A 51 2.70 -12.10 6.38
N THR A 52 3.22 -11.45 5.33
CA THR A 52 2.45 -10.54 4.47
C THR A 52 2.64 -10.91 3.01
N SER A 53 1.58 -10.86 2.22
CA SER A 53 1.69 -10.88 0.76
C SER A 53 1.77 -9.45 0.22
N ALA A 54 2.66 -9.24 -0.76
CA ALA A 54 2.73 -7.99 -1.51
C ALA A 54 2.81 -8.34 -2.99
N THR A 55 1.90 -7.78 -3.79
CA THR A 55 2.16 -7.68 -5.22
C THR A 55 3.26 -6.63 -5.39
N PRO A 56 4.38 -6.94 -6.05
CA PRO A 56 5.40 -5.94 -6.30
C PRO A 56 4.77 -4.74 -7.01
N ALA A 57 5.18 -3.53 -6.62
CA ALA A 57 4.78 -2.34 -7.34
C ALA A 57 5.19 -2.51 -8.81
N ARG A 58 4.28 -2.18 -9.74
CA ARG A 58 4.63 -2.06 -11.15
C ARG A 58 5.91 -1.24 -11.24
N GLU A 59 6.91 -1.75 -11.97
CA GLU A 59 8.20 -1.08 -12.09
C GLU A 59 7.99 0.41 -12.37
N PRO A 60 8.67 1.31 -11.66
CA PRO A 60 8.64 2.73 -11.98
C PRO A 60 9.00 2.84 -13.46
N GLY A 61 8.05 3.29 -14.29
CA GLY A 61 8.31 3.48 -15.71
C GLY A 61 9.59 4.29 -15.85
N THR A 62 10.57 3.73 -16.57
CA THR A 62 11.85 4.39 -16.83
C THR A 62 11.54 5.79 -17.36
N LYS A 63 11.85 6.83 -16.58
CA LYS A 63 11.80 8.20 -17.07
C LYS A 63 12.96 8.38 -18.05
N SER A 64 12.75 7.98 -19.31
CA SER A 64 13.66 8.29 -20.40
C SER A 64 13.60 9.80 -20.65
N GLY A 65 14.61 10.55 -20.23
CA GLY A 65 14.62 11.97 -20.62
C GLY A 65 15.74 12.87 -20.12
N GLN A 66 16.46 12.55 -19.04
CA GLN A 66 17.45 13.50 -18.49
C GLN A 66 18.92 13.12 -18.73
N ASP A 67 19.19 11.85 -19.05
CA ASP A 67 20.56 11.39 -19.36
C ASP A 67 21.02 11.73 -20.79
N GLY A 68 20.10 12.12 -21.67
CA GLY A 68 20.41 12.37 -23.09
C GLY A 68 21.12 13.69 -23.34
N LEU A 69 20.79 14.76 -22.61
CA LEU A 69 21.36 16.09 -22.86
C LEU A 69 22.82 16.17 -22.37
N LEU A 70 23.10 15.62 -21.19
CA LEU A 70 24.46 15.57 -20.65
C LEU A 70 25.40 14.73 -21.53
N LYS A 71 24.91 13.58 -22.05
CA LYS A 71 25.68 12.76 -23.00
C LYS A 71 25.94 13.45 -24.34
N ARG A 72 25.00 14.27 -24.84
CA ARG A 72 25.16 15.04 -26.09
C ARG A 72 26.13 16.21 -25.93
N LEU A 73 26.08 16.91 -24.80
CA LEU A 73 27.00 18.02 -24.49
C LEU A 73 28.45 17.54 -24.33
N THR A 74 28.68 16.36 -23.75
CA THR A 74 30.03 15.77 -23.65
C THR A 74 30.62 15.30 -24.98
N SER A 75 29.82 15.16 -26.05
CA SER A 75 30.32 14.77 -27.38
C SER A 75 30.81 15.95 -28.23
N MET A 76 30.54 17.20 -27.81
CA MET A 76 30.96 18.41 -28.56
C MET A 76 32.35 18.93 -28.16
N PHE A 77 33.03 18.31 -27.20
CA PHE A 77 34.34 18.76 -26.70
C PHE A 77 35.40 17.65 -26.62
N ARG A 78 35.34 16.62 -27.47
CA ARG A 78 36.52 15.80 -27.73
C ARG A 78 37.33 16.42 -28.86
N ALA A 79 38.56 16.80 -28.52
CA ALA A 79 39.63 17.19 -29.45
C ALA A 79 40.00 16.05 -30.40
#